data_AF-A0AAE9ZA70-F1
#
_entry.id   AF-A0AAE9ZA70-F1
#
_cell.length_a   1.000
_cell.length_b   1.000
_cell.length_c   1.000
_cell.angle_alpha   90.00
_cell.angle_beta   90.00
_cell.angle_gamma   90.00
#
_symmetry.space_group_name_H-M   'P 1'
#
loop_
_entity.id
_entity.type
_entity.pdbx_description
1 polymer ?
#
loop_
_entity_poly.entity_id
_entity_poly.type
_entity_poly.pdbx_seq_one_letter_code
_entity_poly.pdbx_strand_id
1 'polypeptide(L)'
;MATTEYREPARSSAAWLYVPVILVLFLGGALSVGAYFYGEPQLTVAESLVAGFGGLAGIIIGLLGAVFGVIVGLIGALIGVVAAGGAVAMTLFILASPVLAIVLIALLMRRSKSDCPDPAAHE
;
A
#
# COMPACT_ATOMS: atom_id res chain seq x y z
N MET A 1 -26.29 -50.12 -26.63
CA MET A 1 -25.06 -49.34 -26.36
C MET A 1 -25.35 -47.91 -26.79
N ALA A 2 -25.72 -47.04 -25.85
CA ALA A 2 -26.07 -45.65 -26.12
C ALA A 2 -24.96 -44.78 -25.54
N THR A 3 -24.18 -44.14 -26.40
CA THR A 3 -23.16 -43.16 -26.02
C THR A 3 -23.86 -41.82 -25.83
N THR A 4 -24.21 -41.50 -24.60
CA THR A 4 -24.64 -40.15 -24.22
C THR A 4 -23.44 -39.22 -24.31
N GLU A 5 -23.38 -38.45 -25.40
CA GLU A 5 -22.46 -37.33 -25.54
C GLU A 5 -22.70 -36.33 -24.40
N TYR A 6 -21.71 -36.21 -23.52
CA TYR A 6 -21.64 -35.14 -22.53
C TYR A 6 -21.39 -33.83 -23.28
N ARG A 7 -22.46 -33.17 -23.69
CA ARG A 7 -22.40 -31.79 -24.19
C ARG A 7 -22.21 -30.90 -22.98
N GLU A 8 -20.96 -30.59 -22.64
CA GLU A 8 -20.65 -29.52 -21.68
C GLU A 8 -21.41 -28.25 -22.12
N PRO A 9 -22.23 -27.64 -21.24
CA PRO A 9 -22.81 -26.36 -21.58
C PRO A 9 -21.67 -25.34 -21.56
N ALA A 10 -21.11 -25.05 -22.75
CA ALA A 10 -20.24 -23.91 -23.03
C ALA A 10 -21.00 -22.58 -22.89
N ARG A 11 -21.56 -22.33 -21.70
CA ARG A 11 -22.48 -21.23 -21.38
C ARG A 11 -22.12 -20.50 -20.09
N SER A 12 -20.90 -20.70 -19.57
CA SER A 12 -20.46 -20.20 -18.25
C SER A 12 -19.62 -18.91 -18.28
N SER A 13 -19.08 -18.47 -19.42
CA SER A 13 -18.24 -17.27 -19.47
C SER A 13 -19.04 -15.96 -19.52
N ALA A 14 -20.20 -15.95 -20.19
CA ALA A 14 -21.02 -14.74 -20.31
C ALA A 14 -21.78 -14.41 -19.01
N ALA A 15 -22.17 -15.43 -18.23
CA ALA A 15 -22.90 -15.24 -16.98
C ALA A 15 -22.11 -14.38 -15.97
N TRP A 16 -20.79 -14.57 -15.89
CA TRP A 16 -19.90 -13.80 -15.02
C TRP A 16 -19.82 -12.31 -15.36
N LEU A 17 -20.04 -11.93 -16.62
CA LEU A 17 -20.12 -10.52 -17.02
C LEU A 17 -21.43 -9.86 -16.60
N TYR A 18 -22.51 -10.63 -16.52
CA TYR A 18 -23.81 -10.12 -16.08
C TYR A 18 -23.95 -10.04 -14.56
N VAL A 19 -23.24 -10.89 -13.81
CA VAL A 19 -23.23 -10.87 -12.33
C VAL A 19 -23.00 -9.46 -11.75
N PRO A 20 -21.95 -8.70 -12.12
CA PRO A 20 -21.74 -7.37 -11.56
C PRO A 20 -22.86 -6.39 -11.95
N VAL A 21 -23.38 -6.49 -13.17
CA VAL A 21 -24.49 -5.64 -13.64
C VAL A 21 -25.76 -5.92 -12.82
N ILE A 22 -26.09 -7.20 -12.61
CA ILE A 22 -27.24 -7.63 -11.82
C ILE A 22 -27.08 -7.19 -10.36
N LEU A 23 -25.90 -7.35 -9.77
CA LEU A 23 -25.62 -6.91 -8.41
C LEU A 23 -25.77 -5.39 -8.25
N VAL A 24 -25.26 -4.61 -9.19
CA VAL A 24 -25.39 -3.14 -9.18
C VAL A 24 -26.86 -2.74 -9.31
N LEU A 25 -27.61 -3.35 -10.22
CA LEU A 25 -29.04 -3.07 -10.39
C LEU A 25 -29.85 -3.45 -9.14
N PHE A 26 -29.56 -4.60 -8.54
CA PHE A 26 -30.26 -5.09 -7.36
C PHE A 26 -29.96 -4.24 -6.13
N LEU A 27 -28.68 -3.95 -5.88
CA LEU A 27 -28.25 -3.17 -4.73
C LEU A 27 -28.65 -1.70 -4.88
N GLY A 28 -28.51 -1.12 -6.08
CA GLY A 28 -28.96 0.23 -6.39
C GLY A 28 -30.47 0.37 -6.22
N GLY A 29 -31.23 -0.60 -6.75
CA GLY A 29 -32.68 -0.67 -6.56
C GLY A 29 -33.09 -0.80 -5.09
N ALA A 30 -32.43 -1.64 -4.31
CA ALA A 30 -32.69 -1.78 -2.87
C ALA A 30 -32.42 -0.48 -2.10
N LEU A 31 -31.32 0.22 -2.44
CA LEU A 31 -31.01 1.53 -1.87
C LEU A 31 -32.03 2.59 -2.29
N SER A 32 -32.54 2.54 -3.53
CA SER A 32 -33.60 3.44 -3.99
C SER A 32 -34.91 3.21 -3.25
N VAL A 33 -35.29 1.96 -3.00
CA VAL A 33 -36.46 1.63 -2.17
C VAL A 33 -36.27 2.15 -0.75
N GLY A 34 -35.09 1.95 -0.16
CA GLY A 34 -34.75 2.52 1.14
C GLY A 34 -34.87 4.05 1.16
N ALA A 35 -34.33 4.73 0.15
CA ALA A 35 -34.42 6.19 0.03
C ALA A 35 -35.86 6.69 -0.17
N TYR A 36 -36.72 5.92 -0.82
CA TYR A 36 -38.13 6.27 -0.98
C TYR A 36 -38.92 6.18 0.33
N PHE A 37 -38.70 5.13 1.13
CA PHE A 37 -39.44 4.92 2.37
C PHE A 37 -38.88 5.68 3.58
N TYR A 38 -37.56 5.89 3.61
CA TYR A 38 -36.86 6.45 4.78
C TYR A 38 -36.15 7.78 4.49
N GLY A 39 -36.24 8.30 3.27
CA GLY A 39 -35.66 9.59 2.92
C GLY A 39 -36.49 10.75 3.46
N GLU A 40 -35.85 11.65 4.19
CA GLU A 40 -36.39 12.97 4.52
C GLU A 40 -35.56 14.06 3.82
N PRO A 41 -36.18 15.02 3.10
CA PRO A 41 -37.62 15.16 2.80
C PRO A 41 -38.15 14.03 1.89
N GLN A 42 -39.48 13.85 1.82
CA GLN A 42 -40.11 12.82 0.99
C GLN A 42 -39.73 12.99 -0.48
N LEU A 43 -38.89 12.08 -0.96
CA LEU A 43 -38.40 12.07 -2.33
C LEU A 43 -39.48 11.53 -3.29
N THR A 44 -39.58 12.13 -4.46
CA THR A 44 -40.36 11.55 -5.56
C THR A 44 -39.70 10.25 -6.04
N VAL A 45 -40.46 9.38 -6.74
CA VAL A 45 -39.95 8.09 -7.26
C VAL A 45 -38.68 8.27 -8.11
N ALA A 46 -38.63 9.34 -8.91
CA ALA A 46 -37.46 9.66 -9.73
C ALA A 46 -36.24 10.06 -8.88
N GLU A 47 -36.44 10.86 -7.83
CA GLU A 47 -35.36 11.30 -6.95
C GLU A 47 -34.83 10.16 -6.08
N SER A 48 -35.69 9.24 -5.62
CA SER A 48 -35.25 8.05 -4.88
C SER A 48 -34.40 7.09 -5.73
N LEU A 49 -34.72 6.97 -7.03
CA LEU A 49 -33.89 6.22 -7.99
C LEU A 49 -32.49 6.84 -8.09
N VAL A 50 -32.41 8.15 -8.28
CA VAL A 50 -31.15 8.88 -8.35
C VAL A 50 -30.38 8.80 -7.03
N ALA A 51 -31.05 8.92 -5.89
CA ALA A 51 -30.42 8.82 -4.57
C ALA A 51 -29.85 7.42 -4.30
N GLY A 52 -30.59 6.36 -4.63
CA GLY A 52 -30.12 4.99 -4.42
C GLY A 52 -28.94 4.60 -5.31
N PHE A 53 -29.03 4.87 -6.62
CA PHE A 53 -27.92 4.61 -7.55
C PHE A 53 -26.75 5.59 -7.34
N GLY A 54 -27.02 6.83 -6.97
CA GLY A 54 -26.01 7.83 -6.60
C GLY A 54 -25.26 7.42 -5.33
N GLY A 55 -25.96 6.91 -4.32
CA GLY A 55 -25.36 6.33 -3.12
C GLY A 55 -24.48 5.12 -3.44
N LEU A 56 -24.95 4.22 -4.31
CA LEU A 56 -24.16 3.09 -4.78
C LEU A 56 -22.89 3.54 -5.53
N ALA A 57 -23.00 4.54 -6.41
CA ALA A 57 -21.84 5.12 -7.09
C ALA A 57 -20.84 5.73 -6.10
N GLY A 58 -21.34 6.43 -5.06
CA GLY A 58 -20.53 6.94 -3.97
C GLY A 58 -19.78 5.84 -3.21
N ILE A 59 -20.43 4.71 -2.92
CA ILE A 59 -19.79 3.55 -2.28
C ILE A 59 -18.67 2.99 -3.16
N ILE A 60 -18.91 2.81 -4.46
CA ILE A 60 -17.90 2.29 -5.39
C ILE A 60 -16.70 3.25 -5.47
N ILE A 61 -16.95 4.54 -5.67
CA ILE A 61 -15.90 5.55 -5.74
C ILE A 61 -15.14 5.63 -4.41
N GLY A 62 -15.84 5.58 -3.28
CA GLY A 62 -15.24 5.57 -1.95
C GLY A 62 -14.36 4.35 -1.72
N LEU A 63 -14.77 3.17 -2.18
CA LEU A 63 -13.98 1.94 -2.11
C LEU A 63 -12.69 2.07 -2.93
N LEU A 64 -12.78 2.59 -4.16
CA LEU A 64 -11.60 2.84 -5.00
C LEU A 64 -10.67 3.88 -4.38
N GLY A 65 -11.23 4.95 -3.83
CA GLY A 65 -10.49 5.98 -3.11
C GLY A 65 -9.78 5.42 -1.87
N ALA A 66 -10.42 4.52 -1.12
CA ALA A 66 -9.82 3.85 0.02
C ALA A 66 -8.63 2.96 -0.39
N VAL A 67 -8.76 2.19 -1.47
CA VAL A 67 -7.66 1.39 -2.01
C VAL A 67 -6.49 2.27 -2.43
N PHE A 68 -6.75 3.36 -3.15
CA PHE A 68 -5.72 4.31 -3.53
C PHE A 68 -5.07 4.96 -2.31
N GLY A 69 -5.87 5.37 -1.32
CA GLY A 69 -5.39 5.93 -0.06
C GLY A 69 -4.49 4.97 0.72
N VAL A 70 -4.81 3.67 0.73
CA VAL A 70 -3.95 2.63 1.33
C VAL A 70 -2.62 2.54 0.60
N ILE A 71 -2.62 2.53 -0.73
CA ILE A 71 -1.39 2.47 -1.54
C ILE A 71 -0.51 3.70 -1.27
N VAL A 72 -1.08 4.90 -1.34
CA VAL A 72 -0.36 6.15 -1.08
C VAL A 72 0.14 6.21 0.37
N GLY A 73 -0.69 5.78 1.33
CA GLY A 73 -0.31 5.70 2.74
C GLY A 73 0.85 4.75 3.00
N LEU A 74 0.86 3.58 2.34
CA LEU A 74 1.97 2.63 2.40
C LEU A 74 3.27 3.21 1.84
N ILE A 75 3.21 3.90 0.69
CA ILE A 75 4.38 4.58 0.11
C ILE A 75 4.88 5.67 1.06
N GLY A 76 3.98 6.48 1.62
CA GLY A 76 4.33 7.50 2.61
C GLY A 76 4.98 6.89 3.86
N ALA A 77 4.45 5.76 4.36
CA ALA A 77 5.03 5.04 5.49
C ALA A 77 6.43 4.53 5.18
N LEU A 78 6.67 3.99 3.99
CA LEU A 78 8.00 3.54 3.56
C LEU A 78 9.01 4.70 3.56
N ILE A 79 8.63 5.84 2.98
CA ILE A 79 9.45 7.06 2.99
C ILE A 79 9.73 7.51 4.43
N GLY A 80 8.71 7.48 5.30
CA GLY A 80 8.84 7.81 6.71
C GLY A 80 9.84 6.91 7.45
N VAL A 81 9.81 5.60 7.19
CA VAL A 81 10.77 4.64 7.77
C VAL A 81 12.19 4.92 7.30
N VAL A 82 12.39 5.20 6.01
CA VAL A 82 13.72 5.54 5.46
C VAL A 82 14.23 6.85 6.08
N ALA A 83 13.38 7.86 6.19
CA ALA A 83 13.73 9.13 6.82
C ALA A 83 14.08 8.96 8.30
N ALA A 84 13.30 8.18 9.04
CA ALA A 84 13.59 7.84 10.44
C ALA A 84 14.92 7.08 10.58
N GLY A 85 15.18 6.10 9.71
CA GLY A 85 16.45 5.38 9.66
C GLY A 85 17.64 6.31 9.40
N GLY A 86 17.50 7.26 8.47
CA GLY A 86 18.50 8.29 8.21
C GLY A 86 18.78 9.17 9.43
N ALA A 87 17.74 9.58 10.16
CA ALA A 87 17.88 10.35 11.39
C ALA A 87 18.64 9.56 12.48
N VAL A 88 18.30 8.28 12.67
CA VAL A 88 18.99 7.40 13.62
C VAL A 88 20.46 7.21 13.22
N ALA A 89 20.76 6.96 11.95
CA ALA A 89 22.14 6.81 11.48
C ALA A 89 22.97 8.08 11.71
N MET A 90 22.42 9.26 11.45
CA MET A 90 23.08 10.54 11.73
C MET A 90 23.39 10.72 13.21
N THR A 91 22.42 10.45 14.09
CA THR A 91 22.65 10.59 15.54
C THR A 91 23.72 9.63 16.06
N LEU A 92 23.73 8.37 15.60
CA LEU A 92 24.77 7.40 15.93
C LEU A 92 26.14 7.82 15.39
N PHE A 93 26.22 8.36 14.18
CA PHE A 93 27.47 8.83 13.59
C PHE A 93 28.08 9.98 14.41
N ILE A 94 27.25 10.94 14.83
CA ILE A 94 27.70 12.07 15.66
C ILE A 94 28.26 11.59 17.01
N LEU A 95 27.62 10.59 17.63
CA LEU A 95 28.08 10.01 18.89
C LEU A 95 29.32 9.13 18.75
N ALA A 96 29.42 8.36 17.66
CA ALA A 96 30.51 7.41 17.45
C ALA A 96 31.78 8.08 16.88
N SER A 97 31.64 9.18 16.13
CA SER A 97 32.74 9.88 15.45
C SER A 97 33.89 10.28 16.40
N PRO A 98 33.64 10.89 17.58
CA PRO A 98 34.71 11.23 18.53
C PRO A 98 35.47 10.00 19.04
N VAL A 99 34.76 8.89 19.30
CA VAL A 99 35.36 7.65 19.78
C VAL A 99 36.29 7.06 18.72
N LEU A 100 35.82 7.00 17.46
CA LEU A 100 36.59 6.55 16.32
C LEU A 100 37.84 7.42 16.10
N ALA A 101 37.72 8.74 16.23
CA ALA A 101 38.84 9.66 16.12
C ALA A 101 39.91 9.40 17.20
N ILE A 102 39.50 9.20 18.46
CA ILE A 102 40.42 8.88 19.56
C ILE A 102 41.15 7.55 19.30
N VAL A 103 40.43 6.52 18.87
CA VAL A 103 41.03 5.21 18.55
C VAL A 103 42.03 5.32 17.40
N LEU A 104 41.69 6.04 16.33
CA LEU A 104 42.58 6.29 15.19
C LEU A 104 43.85 7.05 15.61
N ILE A 105 43.71 8.09 16.43
CA ILE A 105 44.86 8.83 16.99
C ILE A 105 45.74 7.90 17.83
N ALA A 106 45.15 7.07 18.69
CA ALA A 106 45.90 6.13 19.52
C ALA A 106 46.65 5.06 18.68
N LEU A 107 46.03 4.56 17.61
CA LEU A 107 46.66 3.62 16.68
C LEU A 107 47.79 4.27 15.88
N LEU A 108 47.61 5.52 15.41
CA LEU A 108 48.66 6.29 14.73
C LEU A 108 49.86 6.56 15.64
N MET A 109 49.62 6.96 16.90
CA MET A 109 50.69 7.15 17.89
C MET A 109 51.43 5.85 18.23
N ARG A 110 50.74 4.70 18.22
CA ARG A 110 51.39 3.38 18.38
C ARG A 110 52.29 3.02 17.19
N ARG A 111 51.90 3.37 15.96
CA ARG A 111 52.65 3.02 14.75
C ARG A 111 53.88 3.91 14.50
N SER A 112 53.84 5.18 14.93
CA SER A 112 55.00 6.08 14.80
C SER A 112 56.25 5.63 15.57
N LYS A 113 56.14 4.65 16.48
CA LYS A 113 57.28 4.05 17.18
C LYS A 113 57.88 2.81 16.49
N SER A 114 57.28 2.27 15.42
CA SER A 114 57.73 1.01 14.81
C SER A 114 58.54 1.16 13.51
N ASP A 115 58.65 2.35 12.93
CA ASP A 115 59.40 2.58 11.69
C ASP A 115 60.57 3.55 11.92
N CYS A 116 61.57 3.13 12.69
CA CYS A 116 62.95 3.50 12.38
C CYS A 116 63.56 2.29 11.66
N PRO A 117 63.76 2.36 10.33
CA PRO A 117 64.52 1.34 9.61
C PRO A 117 65.92 1.29 10.22
N ASP A 118 66.28 0.15 10.79
CA ASP A 118 67.63 -0.11 11.29
C ASP A 118 68.60 -0.13 10.09
N PRO A 119 69.54 0.83 9.97
CA PRO A 119 70.45 0.91 8.84
C PRO A 119 71.51 -0.21 8.83
N ALA A 120 71.48 -1.14 9.78
CA ALA A 120 72.39 -2.28 9.88
C ALA A 120 71.85 -3.59 9.27
N ALA A 121 70.64 -3.61 8.70
CA ALA A 121 70.01 -4.84 8.18
C ALA A 121 70.49 -5.26 6.76
N HIS A 122 71.66 -4.79 6.33
CA HIS A 122 72.30 -5.19 5.08
C HIS A 122 73.72 -5.71 5.37
N GLU A 123 73.80 -6.96 5.80
CA GLU A 123 74.98 -7.82 5.66
C GLU A 123 74.59 -9.08 4.89
#